data_AF-A0A9E5DWX2-F1
#
_entry.id   AF-A0A9E5DWX2-F1
#
_cell.length_a   1.000
_cell.length_b   1.000
_cell.length_c   1.000
_cell.angle_alpha   90.00
_cell.angle_beta   90.00
_cell.angle_gamma   90.00
#
_symmetry.space_group_name_H-M   'P 1'
#
loop_
_entity.id
_entity.type
_entity.pdbx_description
1 polymer ?
#
loop_
_entity_poly.entity_id
_entity_poly.type
_entity_poly.pdbx_seq_one_letter_code
_entity_poly.pdbx_strand_id
1 'polypeptide(L)'
;MKTLRLLSLTLVLSLKACAPLAPVKPPPPPPPPLTLSQLVTAVAKEQTAFETIHASAQVAARELGVLNGKLQSIGYFRRIPAQPSVEALDAQLRQLAVHRLLIVKGMHVDVGEAQTPTAQTVLQAGERFAPTVDELRAVLRIQLDLQGAARDIAKYIDILPDNVDRLLVVVGKQSLGGDTRVLLEAYYERPLPPPEVRLVWPSLPERLAAAGLNPQDPLLIKDLKYLELQKQVELGQNRVADVRRVLAIAADFPRWQLRWQLFADRAAAVRAMNGNKIMGL
;
A
#
# COMPACT_ATOMS: atom_id res chain seq x y z
N MET A 1 1.79 -9.09 21.60
CA MET A 1 1.10 -8.84 20.30
C MET A 1 -0.37 -9.27 20.37
N LYS A 2 -1.22 -8.61 21.18
CA LYS A 2 -2.62 -9.03 21.43
C LYS A 2 -3.70 -8.01 21.01
N THR A 3 -3.38 -6.97 20.24
CA THR A 3 -4.32 -5.87 19.93
C THR A 3 -4.20 -5.36 18.48
N LEU A 4 -4.19 -6.29 17.52
CA LEU A 4 -4.31 -5.99 16.08
C LEU A 4 -5.41 -6.84 15.43
N ARG A 5 -6.44 -7.19 16.21
CA ARG A 5 -7.62 -7.96 15.79
C ARG A 5 -8.84 -7.10 15.43
N LEU A 6 -8.68 -5.78 15.35
CA LEU A 6 -9.83 -4.86 15.21
C LEU A 6 -9.97 -4.18 13.84
N LEU A 7 -9.10 -4.51 12.87
CA LEU A 7 -9.19 -4.00 11.50
C LEU A 7 -9.30 -5.09 10.43
N SER A 8 -9.79 -6.28 10.83
CA SER A 8 -10.75 -6.95 9.98
C SER A 8 -12.03 -6.13 10.04
N LEU A 9 -12.08 -5.01 9.31
CA LEU A 9 -13.31 -4.33 9.01
C LEU A 9 -14.11 -5.33 8.16
N THR A 10 -14.90 -6.12 8.86
CA THR A 10 -15.93 -6.99 8.33
C THR A 10 -17.02 -6.07 7.80
N LEU A 11 -16.73 -5.33 6.73
CA LEU A 11 -17.74 -4.79 5.84
C LEU A 11 -18.25 -5.97 5.01
N VAL A 12 -18.87 -6.94 5.70
CA VAL A 12 -19.78 -7.89 5.08
C VAL A 12 -21.03 -7.09 4.77
N LEU A 13 -20.96 -6.33 3.68
CA LEU A 13 -22.16 -6.16 2.86
C LEU A 13 -22.41 -7.54 2.30
N SER A 14 -23.40 -8.21 2.89
CA SER A 14 -23.94 -9.49 2.45
C SER A 14 -24.46 -9.37 1.02
N LEU A 15 -23.58 -9.45 0.03
CA LEU A 15 -23.88 -9.92 -1.31
C LEU A 15 -23.44 -11.38 -1.37
N LYS A 16 -24.40 -12.28 -1.15
CA LYS A 16 -24.21 -13.72 -1.34
C LYS A 16 -23.80 -13.97 -2.79
N ALA A 17 -22.53 -14.29 -3.01
CA ALA A 17 -22.08 -14.99 -4.21
C ALA A 17 -22.37 -16.49 -4.07
N CYS A 18 -22.86 -17.08 -5.16
CA CYS A 18 -23.33 -18.44 -5.29
C CYS A 18 -22.30 -19.52 -4.90
N ALA A 19 -22.82 -20.54 -4.20
CA ALA A 19 -22.22 -21.86 -4.04
C ALA A 19 -22.49 -22.73 -5.30
N PRO A 20 -21.78 -23.87 -5.49
CA PRO A 20 -21.73 -24.61 -6.74
C PRO A 20 -23.04 -25.35 -7.07
N LEU A 21 -23.21 -25.59 -8.38
CA LEU A 21 -24.36 -26.15 -9.10
C LEU A 21 -25.06 -27.32 -8.37
N ALA A 22 -26.13 -26.98 -7.65
CA ALA A 22 -27.17 -27.89 -7.19
C ALA A 22 -28.34 -27.88 -8.21
N PRO A 23 -29.16 -28.95 -8.30
CA PRO A 23 -30.15 -29.13 -9.37
C PRO A 23 -31.12 -27.94 -9.47
N VAL A 24 -31.43 -27.55 -10.70
CA VAL A 24 -32.17 -26.34 -11.11
C VAL A 24 -33.46 -26.21 -10.31
N LYS A 25 -33.39 -25.39 -9.24
CA LYS A 25 -34.56 -24.92 -8.50
C LYS A 25 -35.35 -24.00 -9.46
N PRO A 26 -36.69 -24.10 -9.53
CA PRO A 26 -37.49 -23.17 -10.32
C PRO A 26 -37.12 -21.73 -9.97
N PRO A 27 -37.08 -20.81 -10.95
CA PRO A 27 -36.63 -19.44 -10.73
C PRO A 27 -37.42 -18.85 -9.57
N PRO A 28 -36.74 -18.25 -8.58
CA PRO A 28 -37.44 -17.64 -7.46
C PRO A 28 -38.45 -16.62 -8.00
N PRO A 29 -39.66 -16.54 -7.42
CA PRO A 29 -40.64 -15.55 -7.83
C PRO A 29 -40.01 -14.15 -7.78
N PRO A 30 -40.34 -13.24 -8.73
CA PRO A 30 -39.80 -11.89 -8.73
C PRO A 30 -40.05 -11.26 -7.36
N PRO A 31 -39.05 -10.59 -6.75
CA PRO A 31 -39.22 -9.96 -5.47
C PRO A 31 -40.40 -8.98 -5.54
N PRO A 32 -41.24 -8.89 -4.49
CA PRO A 32 -42.35 -7.95 -4.48
C PRO A 32 -41.82 -6.52 -4.68
N PRO A 33 -42.52 -5.69 -5.47
CA PRO A 33 -42.11 -4.31 -5.69
C PRO A 33 -41.97 -3.59 -4.36
N LEU A 34 -40.87 -2.85 -4.21
CA LEU A 34 -40.61 -2.10 -2.99
C LEU A 34 -41.49 -0.86 -2.97
N THR A 35 -42.12 -0.62 -1.84
CA THR A 35 -42.84 0.64 -1.60
C THR A 35 -41.85 1.78 -1.44
N LEU A 36 -42.30 3.01 -1.74
CA LEU A 36 -41.49 4.22 -1.59
C LEU A 36 -40.94 4.38 -0.16
N SER A 37 -41.72 4.01 0.86
CA SER A 37 -41.29 4.01 2.28
C SER A 37 -40.13 3.05 2.56
N GLN A 38 -40.18 1.86 1.96
CA GLN A 38 -39.10 0.86 2.09
C GLN A 38 -37.84 1.35 1.38
N LEU A 39 -37.99 2.04 0.24
CA LEU A 39 -36.88 2.62 -0.50
C LEU A 39 -36.20 3.76 0.27
N VAL A 40 -36.97 4.68 0.88
CA VAL A 40 -36.45 5.72 1.78
C VAL A 40 -35.67 5.09 2.94
N THR A 41 -36.22 4.04 3.58
CA THR A 41 -35.55 3.36 4.69
C THR A 41 -34.24 2.70 4.24
N ALA A 42 -34.22 2.09 3.05
CA ALA A 42 -33.03 1.46 2.49
C ALA A 42 -31.94 2.50 2.19
N VAL A 43 -32.29 3.62 1.55
CA VAL A 43 -31.34 4.70 1.25
C VAL A 43 -30.81 5.35 2.53
N ALA A 44 -31.67 5.60 3.53
CA ALA A 44 -31.23 6.10 4.83
C ALA A 44 -30.20 5.17 5.49
N LYS A 45 -30.39 3.85 5.43
CA LYS A 45 -29.42 2.87 5.94
C LYS A 45 -28.08 2.92 5.20
N GLU A 46 -28.10 3.09 3.88
CA GLU A 46 -26.89 3.28 3.07
C GLU A 46 -26.15 4.57 3.46
N GLN A 47 -26.88 5.66 3.72
CA GLN A 47 -26.28 6.92 4.18
C GLN A 47 -25.62 6.80 5.55
N THR A 48 -26.27 6.12 6.51
CA THR A 48 -25.66 5.85 7.82
C THR A 48 -24.37 5.05 7.69
N ALA A 49 -24.30 4.11 6.73
CA ALA A 49 -23.05 3.41 6.43
C ALA A 49 -21.97 4.34 5.88
N PHE A 50 -22.32 5.28 4.99
CA PHE A 50 -21.39 6.31 4.48
C PHE A 50 -20.86 7.21 5.59
N GLU A 51 -21.72 7.63 6.53
CA GLU A 51 -21.32 8.41 7.70
C GLU A 51 -20.33 7.64 8.57
N THR A 52 -20.61 6.36 8.81
CA THR A 52 -19.74 5.48 9.59
C THR A 52 -18.37 5.31 8.91
N ILE A 53 -18.35 5.10 7.59
CA ILE A 53 -17.09 5.03 6.82
C ILE A 53 -16.35 6.35 6.93
N HIS A 54 -17.03 7.49 6.76
CA HIS A 54 -16.37 8.80 6.87
C HIS A 54 -15.80 9.06 8.27
N ALA A 55 -16.52 8.69 9.34
CA ALA A 55 -16.01 8.78 10.70
C ALA A 55 -14.77 7.88 10.92
N SER A 56 -14.74 6.70 10.30
CA SER A 56 -13.57 5.81 10.36
C SER A 56 -12.31 6.38 9.71
N ALA A 57 -12.44 7.40 8.84
CA ALA A 57 -11.32 8.08 8.21
C ALA A 57 -10.34 8.68 9.22
N GLN A 58 -10.84 9.24 10.32
CA GLN A 58 -10.00 9.84 11.35
C GLN A 58 -9.16 8.78 12.08
N VAL A 59 -9.74 7.60 12.32
CA VAL A 59 -9.04 6.46 12.91
C VAL A 59 -7.96 5.97 11.96
N ALA A 60 -8.29 5.80 10.67
CA ALA A 60 -7.35 5.40 9.64
C ALA A 60 -6.17 6.39 9.53
N ALA A 61 -6.44 7.69 9.47
CA ALA A 61 -5.39 8.72 9.42
C ALA A 61 -4.47 8.69 10.65
N ARG A 62 -5.03 8.51 11.85
CA ARG A 62 -4.25 8.40 13.09
C ARG A 62 -3.33 7.17 13.06
N GLU A 63 -3.83 6.02 12.64
CA GLU A 63 -3.03 4.80 12.57
C GLU A 63 -1.92 4.87 11.53
N LEU A 64 -2.20 5.44 10.35
CA LEU A 64 -1.16 5.74 9.37
C LEU A 64 -0.10 6.69 9.94
N GLY A 65 -0.51 7.70 10.72
CA GLY A 65 0.40 8.56 11.46
C GLY A 65 1.29 7.79 12.43
N VAL A 66 0.73 6.83 13.18
CA VAL A 66 1.50 5.97 14.10
C VAL A 66 2.46 5.06 13.33
N LEU A 67 2.03 4.44 12.24
CA LEU A 67 2.90 3.60 11.40
C LEU A 67 4.04 4.41 10.79
N ASN A 68 3.74 5.61 10.28
CA ASN A 68 4.75 6.53 9.76
C ASN A 68 5.73 6.97 10.86
N GLY A 69 5.26 7.32 12.05
CA GLY A 69 6.12 7.65 13.19
C GLY A 69 7.01 6.49 13.63
N LYS A 70 6.50 5.25 13.59
CA LYS A 70 7.30 4.05 13.84
C LYS A 70 8.38 3.87 12.77
N LEU A 71 8.05 4.02 11.48
CA LEU A 71 9.02 3.99 10.40
C LEU A 71 10.12 5.06 10.62
N GLN A 72 9.75 6.27 11.00
CA GLN A 72 10.73 7.33 11.33
C GLN A 72 11.64 6.93 12.50
N SER A 73 11.08 6.35 13.57
CA SER A 73 11.84 5.97 14.77
C SER A 73 12.92 4.92 14.55
N ILE A 74 12.80 4.10 13.49
CA ILE A 74 13.83 3.10 13.15
C ILE A 74 14.99 3.68 12.34
N GLY A 75 15.05 5.01 12.17
CA GLY A 75 16.13 5.72 11.45
C GLY A 75 15.77 6.08 10.01
N TYR A 76 14.49 5.98 9.64
CA TYR A 76 14.02 6.21 8.26
C TYR A 76 13.80 7.70 7.95
N PHE A 77 14.83 8.53 8.18
CA PHE A 77 14.80 9.97 7.86
C PHE A 77 15.12 10.25 6.39
N ARG A 78 15.81 9.34 5.70
CA ARG A 78 16.20 9.53 4.30
C ARG A 78 15.12 8.87 3.46
N ARG A 79 14.32 9.70 2.76
CA ARG A 79 13.28 9.23 1.83
C ARG A 79 13.89 8.14 0.98
N ILE A 80 13.50 6.87 1.18
CA ILE A 80 13.92 5.84 0.23
C ILE A 80 13.42 6.32 -1.13
N PRO A 81 14.33 6.60 -2.06
CA PRO A 81 13.93 7.12 -3.34
C PRO A 81 13.06 6.06 -4.00
N ALA A 82 11.93 6.49 -4.56
CA ALA A 82 10.99 5.62 -5.27
C ALA A 82 11.60 4.97 -6.52
N GLN A 83 12.86 5.28 -6.83
CA GLN A 83 13.58 4.82 -8.00
C GLN A 83 15.01 4.38 -7.69
N PRO A 84 15.53 3.43 -8.49
CA PRO A 84 16.92 3.02 -8.45
C PRO A 84 17.80 4.08 -9.13
N SER A 85 17.94 5.26 -8.54
CA SER A 85 19.02 6.17 -8.93
C SER A 85 20.36 5.52 -8.56
N VAL A 86 20.90 4.76 -9.51
CA VAL A 86 22.19 4.05 -9.39
C VAL A 86 23.34 5.03 -9.36
N GLU A 87 23.29 6.09 -10.18
CA GLU A 87 24.33 7.13 -10.25
C GLU A 87 24.51 7.87 -8.92
N ALA A 88 23.41 8.27 -8.27
CA ALA A 88 23.48 8.94 -6.96
C ALA A 88 24.06 8.02 -5.89
N LEU A 89 23.72 6.72 -5.94
CA LEU A 89 24.27 5.73 -5.02
C LEU A 89 25.78 5.50 -5.27
N ASP A 90 26.20 5.39 -6.52
CA ASP A 90 27.62 5.26 -6.89
C ASP A 90 28.42 6.45 -6.33
N ALA A 91 27.94 7.67 -6.58
CA ALA A 91 28.59 8.90 -6.13
C ALA A 91 28.75 8.92 -4.60
N GLN A 92 27.71 8.53 -3.85
CA GLN A 92 27.77 8.45 -2.38
C GLN A 92 28.77 7.40 -1.91
N LEU A 93 28.74 6.20 -2.47
CA LEU A 93 29.64 5.11 -2.10
C LEU A 93 31.10 5.47 -2.37
N ARG A 94 31.38 6.09 -3.52
CA ARG A 94 32.72 6.59 -3.88
C ARG A 94 33.19 7.70 -2.97
N GLN A 95 32.34 8.68 -2.67
CA GLN A 95 32.69 9.78 -1.77
C GLN A 95 33.07 9.25 -0.38
N LEU A 96 32.29 8.33 0.17
CA LEU A 96 32.59 7.72 1.47
C LEU A 96 33.89 6.90 1.46
N ALA A 97 34.19 6.23 0.35
CA ALA A 97 35.42 5.46 0.20
C ALA A 97 36.66 6.37 0.19
N VAL A 98 36.59 7.50 -0.52
CA VAL A 98 37.66 8.50 -0.57
C VAL A 98 38.00 9.04 0.83
N HIS A 99 37.00 9.32 1.66
CA HIS A 99 37.21 9.77 3.05
C HIS A 99 37.94 8.73 3.93
N ARG A 100 37.99 7.47 3.50
CA ARG A 100 38.70 6.37 4.16
C ARG A 100 40.00 5.96 3.45
N LEU A 101 40.47 6.76 2.50
CA LEU A 101 41.66 6.46 1.69
C LEU A 101 41.53 5.14 0.91
N LEU A 102 40.30 4.73 0.60
CA LEU A 102 40.02 3.56 -0.23
C LEU A 102 39.88 3.97 -1.69
N ILE A 103 40.32 3.11 -2.60
CA ILE A 103 40.15 3.30 -4.05
C ILE A 103 39.03 2.39 -4.53
N VAL A 104 37.98 2.97 -5.12
CA VAL A 104 36.91 2.21 -5.79
C VAL A 104 37.34 1.91 -7.23
N LYS A 105 37.73 0.66 -7.50
CA LYS A 105 38.15 0.19 -8.84
C LYS A 105 36.99 0.05 -9.80
N GLY A 106 35.86 -0.41 -9.30
CA GLY A 106 34.67 -0.69 -10.11
C GLY A 106 33.44 -0.85 -9.24
N MET A 107 32.29 -0.60 -9.85
CA MET A 107 30.99 -0.91 -9.28
C MET A 107 30.14 -1.57 -10.36
N HIS A 108 29.64 -2.77 -10.09
CA HIS A 108 28.69 -3.46 -10.94
C HIS A 108 27.35 -3.52 -10.23
N VAL A 109 26.28 -3.08 -10.89
CA VAL A 109 24.93 -3.02 -10.33
C VAL A 109 24.00 -3.85 -11.19
N ASP A 110 23.47 -4.89 -10.58
CA ASP A 110 22.36 -5.66 -11.11
C ASP A 110 21.06 -5.02 -10.59
N VAL A 111 20.44 -4.25 -11.48
CA VAL A 111 19.09 -3.74 -11.31
C VAL A 111 18.17 -4.88 -11.75
N GLY A 112 17.75 -5.72 -10.81
CA GLY A 112 16.79 -6.79 -11.11
C GLY A 112 15.58 -6.23 -11.88
N GLU A 113 14.99 -7.04 -12.77
CA GLU A 113 13.99 -6.60 -13.76
C GLU A 113 13.07 -5.51 -13.19
N ALA A 114 13.19 -4.31 -13.75
CA ALA A 114 12.31 -3.20 -13.46
C ALA A 114 10.92 -3.57 -13.99
N GLN A 115 10.11 -4.21 -13.14
CA GLN A 115 8.71 -4.45 -13.46
C GLN A 115 8.07 -3.08 -13.74
N THR A 116 7.44 -2.98 -14.91
CA THR A 116 6.66 -1.84 -15.33
C THR A 116 5.69 -1.47 -14.20
N PRO A 117 5.42 -0.18 -13.92
CA PRO A 117 4.49 0.21 -12.88
C PRO A 117 3.21 -0.61 -13.03
N THR A 118 2.86 -1.42 -12.02
CA THR A 118 1.66 -2.24 -12.06
C THR A 118 0.48 -1.30 -12.26
N ALA A 119 -0.39 -1.60 -13.23
CA ALA A 119 -1.59 -0.81 -13.48
C ALA A 119 -2.34 -0.59 -12.16
N GLN A 120 -2.92 0.60 -11.99
CA GLN A 120 -3.66 0.91 -10.77
C GLN A 120 -4.76 -0.12 -10.55
N THR A 121 -4.73 -0.79 -9.40
CA THR A 121 -5.73 -1.79 -9.05
C THR A 121 -7.06 -1.11 -8.77
N VAL A 122 -8.10 -1.47 -9.52
CA VAL A 122 -9.47 -0.99 -9.29
C VAL A 122 -10.20 -2.02 -8.43
N LEU A 123 -10.59 -1.63 -7.23
CA LEU A 123 -11.34 -2.46 -6.29
C LEU A 123 -12.85 -2.26 -6.48
N GLN A 124 -13.57 -3.38 -6.59
CA GLN A 124 -15.01 -3.46 -6.46
C GLN A 124 -15.44 -3.56 -5.00
N ALA A 125 -16.75 -3.42 -4.76
CA ALA A 125 -17.33 -3.64 -3.45
C ALA A 125 -17.03 -5.06 -2.94
N GLY A 126 -16.41 -5.15 -1.75
CA GLY A 126 -16.04 -6.41 -1.11
C GLY A 126 -14.64 -6.93 -1.47
N GLU A 127 -13.97 -6.34 -2.46
CA GLU A 127 -12.59 -6.68 -2.80
C GLU A 127 -11.61 -6.06 -1.81
N ARG A 128 -10.45 -6.71 -1.66
CA ARG A 128 -9.36 -6.25 -0.79
C ARG A 128 -8.11 -6.10 -1.62
N PHE A 129 -7.44 -4.96 -1.45
CA PHE A 129 -6.08 -4.81 -1.93
C PHE A 129 -5.15 -5.66 -1.08
N ALA A 130 -4.45 -6.59 -1.71
CA ALA A 130 -3.55 -7.53 -1.05
C ALA A 130 -2.23 -7.61 -1.80
N PRO A 131 -1.43 -6.52 -1.80
CA PRO A 131 -0.12 -6.55 -2.41
C PRO A 131 0.78 -7.56 -1.71
N THR A 132 1.83 -7.98 -2.41
CA THR A 132 2.88 -8.86 -1.93
C THR A 132 4.13 -8.07 -1.60
N VAL A 133 5.05 -8.68 -0.84
CA VAL A 133 6.35 -8.04 -0.52
C VAL A 133 7.14 -7.77 -1.81
N ASP A 134 7.10 -8.67 -2.78
CA ASP A 134 7.89 -8.56 -4.01
C ASP A 134 7.35 -7.47 -4.97
N GLU A 135 6.06 -7.14 -4.87
CA GLU A 135 5.48 -5.99 -5.59
C GLU A 135 5.93 -4.65 -5.02
N LEU A 136 6.25 -4.60 -3.72
CA LEU A 136 6.66 -3.37 -3.02
C LEU A 136 8.17 -3.21 -2.90
N ARG A 137 8.89 -4.33 -2.91
CA ARG A 137 10.33 -4.39 -2.70
C ARG A 137 11.04 -4.47 -4.03
N ALA A 138 12.07 -3.65 -4.19
CA ALA A 138 13.12 -3.92 -5.13
C ALA A 138 14.50 -3.85 -4.46
N VAL A 139 15.43 -4.63 -5.01
CA VAL A 139 16.79 -4.77 -4.50
C VAL A 139 17.74 -4.52 -5.64
N LEU A 140 18.67 -3.59 -5.43
CA LEU A 140 19.86 -3.47 -6.25
C LEU A 140 20.93 -4.36 -5.64
N ARG A 141 21.45 -5.30 -6.43
CA ARG A 141 22.61 -6.10 -6.05
C ARG A 141 23.84 -5.42 -6.59
N ILE A 142 24.75 -5.06 -5.70
CA ILE A 142 25.91 -4.24 -6.03
C ILE A 142 27.16 -5.03 -5.69
N GLN A 143 28.10 -5.05 -6.62
CA GLN A 143 29.45 -5.52 -6.40
C GLN A 143 30.36 -4.30 -6.43
N LEU A 144 30.98 -3.99 -5.29
CA LEU A 144 31.86 -2.83 -5.14
C LEU A 144 33.30 -3.31 -4.93
N ASP A 145 34.18 -3.00 -5.88
CA ASP A 145 35.58 -3.41 -5.85
C ASP A 145 36.42 -2.33 -5.16
N LEU A 146 36.96 -2.67 -4.00
CA LEU A 146 37.73 -1.78 -3.14
C LEU A 146 39.19 -2.23 -3.05
N GLN A 147 40.09 -1.27 -3.21
CA GLN A 147 41.50 -1.41 -2.93
C GLN A 147 41.86 -0.60 -1.67
N GLY A 148 42.52 -1.25 -0.70
CA GLY A 148 42.95 -0.62 0.55
C GLY A 148 43.19 -1.63 1.67
N ALA A 149 43.56 -1.14 2.86
CA ALA A 149 43.78 -2.01 4.01
C ALA A 149 42.46 -2.61 4.52
N ALA A 150 42.47 -3.89 4.88
CA ALA A 150 41.26 -4.61 5.33
C ALA A 150 40.56 -3.91 6.51
N ARG A 151 41.34 -3.31 7.43
CA ARG A 151 40.80 -2.55 8.58
C ARG A 151 40.04 -1.30 8.15
N ASP A 152 40.46 -0.64 7.09
CA ASP A 152 39.79 0.57 6.59
C ASP A 152 38.54 0.20 5.77
N ILE A 153 38.57 -0.92 5.06
CA ILE A 153 37.37 -1.52 4.43
C ILE A 153 36.34 -1.91 5.49
N ALA A 154 36.77 -2.52 6.60
CA ALA A 154 35.87 -2.83 7.72
C ALA A 154 35.20 -1.56 8.28
N LYS A 155 35.98 -0.52 8.59
CA LYS A 155 35.43 0.77 9.05
C LYS A 155 34.53 1.44 8.02
N TYR A 156 34.83 1.28 6.73
CA TYR A 156 33.98 1.76 5.65
C TYR A 156 32.61 1.07 5.69
N ILE A 157 32.58 -0.26 5.81
CA ILE A 157 31.35 -1.04 5.96
C ILE A 157 30.52 -0.56 7.16
N ASP A 158 31.17 -0.33 8.31
CA ASP A 158 30.49 0.09 9.54
C ASP A 158 29.75 1.43 9.41
N ILE A 159 30.23 2.35 8.56
CA ILE A 159 29.63 3.68 8.41
C ILE A 159 28.58 3.77 7.30
N LEU A 160 28.47 2.77 6.41
CA LEU A 160 27.54 2.82 5.29
C LEU A 160 26.09 3.06 5.71
N PRO A 161 25.53 2.40 6.74
CA PRO A 161 24.13 2.57 7.16
C PRO A 161 23.70 4.00 7.41
N ASP A 162 24.58 4.76 8.07
CA ASP A 162 24.25 6.07 8.59
C ASP A 162 24.50 7.18 7.55
N ASN A 163 25.25 6.86 6.50
CA ASN A 163 25.77 7.84 5.55
C ASN A 163 25.18 7.72 4.14
N VAL A 164 24.53 6.62 3.80
CA VAL A 164 23.88 6.41 2.49
C VAL A 164 22.38 6.71 2.59
N ASP A 165 21.79 7.32 1.57
CA ASP A 165 20.35 7.67 1.53
C ASP A 165 19.41 6.47 1.37
N ARG A 166 19.95 5.25 1.42
CA ARG A 166 19.24 4.00 1.16
C ARG A 166 19.54 3.02 2.26
N LEU A 167 18.56 2.15 2.53
CA LEU A 167 18.77 0.98 3.35
C LEU A 167 19.72 0.03 2.60
N LEU A 168 20.94 -0.09 3.09
CA LEU A 168 22.02 -0.80 2.44
C LEU A 168 22.59 -1.85 3.38
N VAL A 169 22.66 -3.09 2.92
CA VAL A 169 23.16 -4.24 3.68
C VAL A 169 24.36 -4.82 2.95
N VAL A 170 25.46 -5.05 3.66
CA VAL A 170 26.59 -5.82 3.17
C VAL A 170 26.30 -7.30 3.40
N VAL A 171 26.14 -8.03 2.30
CA VAL A 171 25.75 -9.46 2.33
C VAL A 171 26.95 -10.40 2.23
N GLY A 172 28.13 -9.89 1.87
CA GLY A 172 29.34 -10.69 1.82
C GLY A 172 30.54 -9.96 1.24
N LYS A 173 31.63 -10.71 1.07
CA LYS A 173 32.87 -10.26 0.44
C LYS A 173 33.49 -11.36 -0.41
N GLN A 174 34.35 -10.96 -1.36
CA GLN A 174 35.18 -11.84 -2.17
C GLN A 174 36.58 -11.23 -2.30
N SER A 175 37.63 -12.05 -2.24
CA SER A 175 39.01 -11.60 -2.43
C SER A 175 39.38 -11.69 -3.90
N LEU A 176 39.90 -10.60 -4.48
CA LEU A 176 40.26 -10.49 -5.89
C LEU A 176 41.74 -10.11 -6.02
N GLY A 177 42.65 -11.07 -5.77
CA GLY A 177 44.07 -10.92 -6.10
C GLY A 177 44.76 -9.64 -5.60
N GLY A 178 44.41 -9.17 -4.40
CA GLY A 178 44.91 -7.90 -3.82
C GLY A 178 43.81 -6.88 -3.53
N ASP A 179 42.66 -7.00 -4.20
CA ASP A 179 41.48 -6.18 -3.96
C ASP A 179 40.41 -6.96 -3.17
N THR A 180 39.45 -6.24 -2.59
CA THR A 180 38.26 -6.82 -1.95
C THR A 180 37.01 -6.38 -2.68
N ARG A 181 36.24 -7.33 -3.20
CA ARG A 181 34.88 -7.10 -3.67
C ARG A 181 33.92 -7.22 -2.50
N VAL A 182 33.18 -6.15 -2.22
CA VAL A 182 32.11 -6.13 -1.23
C VAL A 182 30.78 -6.32 -1.96
N LEU A 183 29.97 -7.26 -1.48
CA LEU A 183 28.64 -7.55 -2.02
C LEU A 183 27.60 -6.79 -1.19
N LEU A 184 26.82 -5.93 -1.83
CA LEU A 184 25.84 -5.07 -1.18
C LEU A 184 24.44 -5.34 -1.76
N GLU A 185 23.43 -5.22 -0.91
CA GLU A 185 22.03 -5.11 -1.30
C GLU A 185 21.52 -3.74 -0.88
N ALA A 186 21.14 -2.91 -1.86
CA ALA A 186 20.48 -1.63 -1.61
C ALA A 186 18.98 -1.75 -1.91
N TYR A 187 18.16 -1.42 -0.93
CA TYR A 187 16.71 -1.61 -0.99
C TYR A 187 16.03 -0.32 -1.43
N TYR A 188 15.00 -0.47 -2.26
CA TYR A 188 14.09 0.62 -2.60
C TYR A 188 12.64 0.16 -2.66
N GLU A 189 11.75 1.12 -2.45
CA GLU A 189 10.30 0.91 -2.58
C GLU A 189 9.94 1.05 -4.05
N ARG A 190 9.29 0.02 -4.60
CA ARG A 190 8.69 0.10 -5.93
C ARG A 190 7.47 1.04 -5.88
N PRO A 191 7.28 1.90 -6.89
CA PRO A 191 6.09 2.74 -6.94
C PRO A 191 4.87 1.86 -7.23
N LEU A 192 4.16 1.46 -6.18
CA LEU A 192 2.86 0.80 -6.30
C LEU A 192 1.77 1.85 -6.04
N PRO A 193 0.97 2.26 -7.04
CA PRO A 193 -0.08 3.26 -6.82
C PRO A 193 -1.13 2.72 -5.83
N PRO A 194 -1.73 3.58 -5.00
CA PRO A 194 -2.83 3.16 -4.14
C PRO A 194 -4.01 2.68 -5.01
N PRO A 195 -4.79 1.71 -4.53
CA PRO A 195 -5.93 1.20 -5.28
C PRO A 195 -6.98 2.29 -5.51
N GLU A 196 -7.64 2.25 -6.66
CA GLU A 196 -8.87 3.01 -6.88
C GLU A 196 -10.06 2.21 -6.32
N VAL A 197 -10.99 2.88 -5.63
CA VAL A 197 -12.21 2.23 -5.16
C VAL A 197 -13.39 2.63 -6.04
N ARG A 198 -13.94 1.67 -6.78
CA ARG A 198 -15.13 1.87 -7.58
C ARG A 198 -16.37 1.70 -6.70
N LEU A 199 -16.90 2.83 -6.24
CA LEU A 199 -18.16 2.88 -5.49
C LEU A 199 -19.22 3.63 -6.28
N VAL A 200 -20.21 2.95 -6.83
CA VAL A 200 -21.30 3.58 -7.60
C VAL A 200 -22.48 3.88 -6.67
N TRP A 201 -23.05 5.07 -6.79
CA TRP A 201 -24.29 5.43 -6.12
C TRP A 201 -25.39 5.64 -7.16
N PRO A 202 -26.37 4.72 -7.23
CA PRO A 202 -27.44 4.82 -8.22
C PRO A 202 -28.22 6.13 -8.10
N SER A 203 -28.55 6.70 -9.25
CA SER A 203 -29.42 7.85 -9.41
C SER A 203 -30.84 7.55 -8.95
N LEU A 204 -31.63 8.60 -8.69
CA LEU A 204 -33.03 8.45 -8.27
C LEU A 204 -33.85 7.65 -9.29
N PRO A 205 -33.77 7.90 -10.61
CA PRO A 205 -34.48 7.09 -11.61
C PRO A 205 -34.07 5.61 -11.59
N GLU A 206 -32.78 5.30 -11.45
CA GLU A 206 -32.30 3.92 -11.38
C GLU A 206 -32.83 3.19 -10.15
N ARG A 207 -32.89 3.87 -8.99
CA ARG A 207 -33.42 3.29 -7.75
C ARG A 207 -34.92 3.03 -7.83
N LEU A 208 -35.67 3.97 -8.41
CA LEU A 208 -37.11 3.82 -8.63
C LEU A 208 -37.40 2.69 -9.62
N ALA A 209 -36.68 2.65 -10.74
CA ALA A 209 -36.79 1.57 -11.72
C ALA A 209 -36.47 0.19 -11.11
N ALA A 210 -35.39 0.09 -10.30
CA ALA A 210 -35.03 -1.13 -9.60
C ALA A 210 -36.08 -1.57 -8.56
N ALA A 211 -36.84 -0.63 -7.99
CA ALA A 211 -37.95 -0.90 -7.10
C ALA A 211 -39.26 -1.27 -7.82
N GLY A 212 -39.29 -1.20 -9.16
CA GLY A 212 -40.49 -1.41 -9.97
C GLY A 212 -41.42 -0.20 -10.05
N LEU A 213 -40.92 1.00 -9.71
CA LEU A 213 -41.67 2.25 -9.74
C LEU A 213 -41.33 3.06 -11.01
N ASN A 214 -42.33 3.69 -11.62
CA ASN A 214 -42.11 4.57 -12.77
C ASN A 214 -41.58 5.94 -12.30
N PRO A 215 -40.35 6.36 -12.66
CA PRO A 215 -39.78 7.64 -12.24
C PRO A 215 -40.55 8.86 -12.76
N GLN A 216 -41.34 8.70 -13.83
CA GLN A 216 -42.09 9.78 -14.47
C GLN A 216 -43.55 9.86 -13.98
N ASP A 217 -43.97 9.05 -13.00
CA ASP A 217 -45.33 9.07 -12.48
C ASP A 217 -45.61 10.39 -11.72
N PRO A 218 -46.56 11.24 -12.18
CA PRO A 218 -46.88 12.51 -11.52
C PRO A 218 -47.44 12.36 -10.10
N LEU A 219 -48.07 11.23 -9.78
CA LEU A 219 -48.57 10.96 -8.42
C LEU A 219 -47.43 10.65 -7.46
N LEU A 220 -46.42 9.92 -7.95
CA LEU A 220 -45.21 9.62 -7.21
C LEU A 220 -44.41 10.90 -6.90
N ILE A 221 -44.24 11.78 -7.89
CA ILE A 221 -43.45 13.02 -7.75
C ILE A 221 -44.04 13.98 -6.70
N LYS A 222 -45.36 13.95 -6.50
CA LYS A 222 -46.06 14.79 -5.52
C LYS A 222 -46.00 14.23 -4.09
N ASP A 223 -45.56 12.99 -3.91
CA ASP A 223 -45.45 12.37 -2.59
C ASP A 223 -44.29 13.01 -1.79
N LEU A 224 -44.54 13.35 -0.51
CA LEU A 224 -43.52 13.86 0.39
C LEU A 224 -42.33 12.90 0.53
N LYS A 225 -42.57 11.58 0.47
CA LYS A 225 -41.52 10.56 0.52
C LYS A 225 -40.65 10.54 -0.73
N TYR A 226 -41.17 10.99 -1.87
CA TYR A 226 -40.38 11.12 -3.09
C TYR A 226 -39.37 12.27 -2.94
N LEU A 227 -39.81 13.41 -2.40
CA LEU A 227 -38.93 14.54 -2.09
C LEU A 227 -37.87 14.16 -1.04
N GLU A 228 -38.26 13.41 -0.01
CA GLU A 228 -37.33 12.88 0.98
C GLU A 228 -36.29 11.95 0.34
N LEU A 229 -36.75 10.99 -0.48
CA LEU A 229 -35.88 10.07 -1.21
C LEU A 229 -34.92 10.82 -2.14
N GLN A 230 -35.42 11.83 -2.87
CA GLN A 230 -34.60 12.66 -3.75
C GLN A 230 -33.47 13.33 -2.97
N LYS A 231 -33.81 14.02 -1.86
CA LYS A 231 -32.82 14.67 -1.00
C LYS A 231 -31.79 13.67 -0.47
N GLN A 232 -32.22 12.47 -0.10
CA GLN A 232 -31.30 11.43 0.38
C GLN A 232 -30.38 10.92 -0.74
N VAL A 233 -30.90 10.70 -1.94
CA VAL A 233 -30.08 10.28 -3.09
C VAL A 233 -29.06 11.33 -3.45
N GLU A 234 -29.45 12.61 -3.53
CA GLU A 234 -28.54 13.74 -3.79
C GLU A 234 -27.44 13.85 -2.74
N LEU A 235 -27.79 13.76 -1.45
CA LEU A 235 -26.81 13.76 -0.37
C LEU A 235 -25.82 12.60 -0.49
N GLY A 236 -26.30 11.41 -0.83
CA GLY A 236 -25.46 10.24 -1.06
C GLY A 236 -24.48 10.45 -2.22
N GLN A 237 -24.97 10.93 -3.37
CA GLN A 237 -24.16 11.22 -4.56
C GLN A 237 -23.04 12.22 -4.26
N ASN A 238 -23.37 13.30 -3.55
CA ASN A 238 -22.40 14.34 -3.18
C ASN A 238 -21.28 13.79 -2.27
N ARG A 239 -21.52 12.72 -1.52
CA ARG A 239 -20.54 12.11 -0.60
C ARG A 239 -19.73 10.96 -1.19
N VAL A 240 -20.09 10.46 -2.38
CA VAL A 240 -19.40 9.32 -3.00
C VAL A 240 -17.91 9.58 -3.16
N ALA A 241 -17.52 10.77 -3.62
CA ALA A 241 -16.12 11.10 -3.84
C ALA A 241 -15.30 11.06 -2.54
N ASP A 242 -15.84 11.59 -1.45
CA ASP A 242 -15.19 11.57 -0.14
C ASP A 242 -15.10 10.15 0.42
N VAL A 243 -16.17 9.36 0.31
CA VAL A 243 -16.18 7.97 0.75
C VAL A 243 -15.18 7.13 -0.05
N ARG A 244 -15.10 7.31 -1.38
CA ARG A 244 -14.07 6.65 -2.21
C ARG A 244 -12.66 7.00 -1.76
N ARG A 245 -12.40 8.28 -1.44
CA ARG A 245 -11.09 8.73 -0.94
C ARG A 245 -10.74 8.06 0.38
N VAL A 246 -11.68 8.02 1.34
CA VAL A 246 -11.48 7.36 2.63
C VAL A 246 -11.23 5.86 2.46
N LEU A 247 -12.02 5.19 1.62
CA LEU A 247 -11.85 3.77 1.34
C LEU A 247 -10.53 3.48 0.64
N ALA A 248 -10.06 4.33 -0.27
CA ALA A 248 -8.76 4.17 -0.92
C ALA A 248 -7.60 4.27 0.11
N ILE A 249 -7.68 5.22 1.05
CA ILE A 249 -6.70 5.33 2.14
C ILE A 249 -6.74 4.08 3.03
N ALA A 250 -7.93 3.62 3.40
CA ALA A 250 -8.11 2.42 4.22
C ALA A 250 -7.63 1.14 3.49
N ALA A 251 -7.88 1.04 2.19
CA ALA A 251 -7.44 -0.08 1.36
C ALA A 251 -5.93 -0.10 1.16
N ASP A 252 -5.23 1.00 1.40
CA ASP A 252 -3.77 1.10 1.29
C ASP A 252 -3.02 0.56 2.53
N PHE A 253 -3.71 0.29 3.64
CA PHE A 253 -3.09 -0.23 4.87
C PHE A 253 -2.22 -1.48 4.69
N PRO A 254 -2.63 -2.50 3.91
CA PRO A 254 -1.81 -3.67 3.65
C PRO A 254 -0.43 -3.30 3.07
N ARG A 255 -0.36 -2.31 2.17
CA ARG A 255 0.92 -1.80 1.65
C ARG A 255 1.77 -1.21 2.77
N TRP A 256 1.20 -0.38 3.63
CA TRP A 256 1.92 0.19 4.78
C TRP A 256 2.41 -0.86 5.78
N GLN A 257 1.63 -1.92 6.01
CA GLN A 257 2.03 -3.01 6.90
C GLN A 257 3.18 -3.82 6.32
N LEU A 258 3.14 -4.16 5.03
CA LEU A 258 4.23 -4.85 4.34
C LEU A 258 5.49 -4.00 4.31
N ARG A 259 5.33 -2.70 4.06
CA ARG A 259 6.41 -1.72 4.15
C ARG A 259 7.08 -1.76 5.53
N TRP A 260 6.28 -1.71 6.60
CA TRP A 260 6.79 -1.83 7.97
C TRP A 260 7.53 -3.15 8.21
N GLN A 261 6.95 -4.29 7.82
CA GLN A 261 7.56 -5.61 8.01
C GLN A 261 8.90 -5.72 7.29
N LEU A 262 8.95 -5.36 6.01
CA LEU A 262 10.16 -5.34 5.21
C LEU A 262 11.27 -4.51 5.89
N PHE A 263 10.92 -3.31 6.38
CA PHE A 263 11.91 -2.44 6.99
C PHE A 263 12.32 -2.87 8.38
N ALA A 264 11.43 -3.46 9.19
CA ALA A 264 11.79 -3.98 10.50
C ALA A 264 12.86 -5.08 10.37
N ASP A 265 12.65 -6.04 9.46
CA ASP A 265 13.57 -7.15 9.24
C ASP A 265 14.93 -6.67 8.72
N ARG A 266 14.91 -5.72 7.77
CA ARG A 266 16.14 -5.23 7.13
C ARG A 266 16.88 -4.20 8.00
N ALA A 267 16.18 -3.38 8.78
CA ALA A 267 16.83 -2.51 9.76
C ALA A 267 17.59 -3.32 10.82
N ALA A 268 17.08 -4.49 11.22
CA ALA A 268 17.80 -5.40 12.09
C ALA A 268 19.10 -5.92 11.44
N ALA A 269 19.04 -6.32 10.16
CA ALA A 269 20.23 -6.74 9.40
C ALA A 269 21.26 -5.61 9.28
N VAL A 270 20.82 -4.38 9.01
CA VAL A 270 21.67 -3.19 8.95
C VAL A 270 22.36 -2.93 10.28
N ARG A 271 21.64 -2.97 11.40
CA ARG A 271 22.22 -2.77 12.75
C ARG A 271 23.15 -3.89 13.17
N ALA A 272 22.98 -5.08 12.62
CA ALA A 272 23.85 -6.22 12.88
C ALA A 272 25.13 -6.21 12.03
N MET A 273 25.28 -5.25 11.10
CA MET A 273 26.49 -5.15 10.30
C MET A 273 27.69 -4.81 11.17
N ASN A 274 28.77 -5.54 10.91
CA ASN A 274 30.04 -5.34 11.57
C ASN A 274 31.13 -5.65 10.55
N GLY A 275 31.84 -4.61 10.13
CA GLY A 275 32.87 -4.67 9.12
C GLY A 275 34.00 -5.61 9.49
N ASN A 276 34.44 -5.64 10.76
CA ASN A 276 35.49 -6.57 11.19
C ASN A 276 35.04 -8.03 11.02
N LYS A 277 33.82 -8.36 11.45
CA LYS A 277 33.25 -9.70 11.29
C LYS A 277 33.11 -10.08 9.82
N ILE A 278 32.65 -9.18 8.97
CA ILE A 278 32.51 -9.40 7.52
C ILE A 278 33.88 -9.58 6.86
N MET A 279 34.87 -8.81 7.30
CA MET A 279 36.23 -8.87 6.78
C MET A 279 37.04 -10.03 7.36
N GLY A 280 36.59 -10.67 8.44
CA GLY A 280 37.29 -11.76 9.12
C GLY A 280 38.52 -11.27 9.90
N LEU A 281 38.41 -10.09 10.53
CA LEU A 281 39.44 -9.43 11.34
C LEU A 281 39.20 -9.61 12.84
#